data_AF-A0AAU3Y2P7-F1
#
_entry.id   AF-A0AAU3Y2P7-F1
#
_cell.length_a   1.000
_cell.length_b   1.000
_cell.length_c   1.000
_cell.angle_alpha   90.00
_cell.angle_beta   90.00
_cell.angle_gamma   90.00
#
_symmetry.space_group_name_H-M   'P 1'
#
loop_
_entity.id
_entity.type
_entity.pdbx_description
1 polymer ?
#
loop_
_entity_poly.entity_id
_entity_poly.type
_entity_poly.pdbx_seq_one_letter_code
_entity_poly.pdbx_strand_id
1 'polypeptide(L)'
;MRTSPDLAPPAKYAVSGARTQRELLWSISDAQWNLLGYEHLEGRSADYTPHSPDLPLVTEALTTLSGVKAPAGIELKEIGQRLDTYLNTPEDAGLLHGDALLHTDWHPDNVLLGDRTARVVDWAWPTRGAAWIDTAYWVIWLVAAGHEPDDAELWAAKIPGWSTTTPRALEVFATAQARLWAEIADEAPDATWMRDLADAARRWSAHRQTE
;
A
#
# COMPACT_ATOMS: atom_id res chain seq x y z
N MET A 1 -29.04 -22.09 -6.12
CA MET A 1 -28.04 -22.96 -5.45
C MET A 1 -26.70 -22.73 -6.13
N ARG A 2 -25.95 -21.72 -5.67
CA ARG A 2 -24.54 -21.51 -6.00
C ARG A 2 -23.81 -21.51 -4.68
N THR A 3 -22.88 -22.43 -4.55
CA THR A 3 -22.02 -22.64 -3.38
C THR A 3 -21.03 -21.48 -3.27
N SER A 4 -21.03 -20.79 -2.13
CA SER A 4 -19.96 -19.85 -1.75
C SER A 4 -18.63 -20.61 -1.67
N PRO A 5 -17.52 -20.06 -2.20
CA PRO A 5 -16.21 -20.64 -1.96
C PRO A 5 -15.79 -20.33 -0.52
N ASP A 6 -15.31 -21.37 0.17
CA ASP A 6 -14.77 -21.33 1.52
C ASP A 6 -13.73 -20.20 1.66
N LEU A 7 -14.05 -19.20 2.47
CA LEU A 7 -13.09 -18.25 3.00
C LEU A 7 -12.24 -18.98 4.04
N ALA A 8 -11.01 -19.31 3.67
CA ALA A 8 -10.00 -19.77 4.61
C ALA A 8 -9.83 -18.73 5.76
N PRO A 9 -9.60 -19.17 7.01
CA PRO A 9 -9.40 -18.25 8.12
C PRO A 9 -8.20 -17.32 7.86
N PRO A 10 -8.23 -16.06 8.32
CA PRO A 10 -7.11 -15.14 8.17
C PRO A 10 -5.89 -15.76 8.85
N ALA A 11 -4.88 -16.05 8.04
CA ALA A 11 -3.64 -16.61 8.54
C ALA A 11 -2.89 -15.55 9.37
N LYS A 12 -2.55 -15.93 10.60
CA LYS A 12 -1.81 -15.10 11.56
C LYS A 12 -0.36 -15.01 11.10
N TYR A 13 0.04 -13.93 10.45
CA TYR A 13 1.43 -13.71 10.08
C TYR A 13 1.96 -12.45 10.77
N ALA A 14 2.82 -12.66 11.76
CA ALA A 14 3.68 -11.61 12.29
C ALA A 14 4.98 -11.62 11.49
N VAL A 15 5.38 -10.47 10.96
CA VAL A 15 6.63 -10.33 10.21
C VAL A 15 7.68 -9.80 11.18
N SER A 16 8.57 -10.68 11.65
CA SER A 16 9.70 -10.27 12.49
C SER A 16 10.80 -9.70 11.62
N GLY A 17 10.94 -8.36 11.58
CA GLY A 17 11.96 -7.75 10.74
C GLY A 17 12.09 -6.24 10.77
N ALA A 18 11.55 -5.55 11.77
CA ALA A 18 11.87 -4.17 12.15
C ALA A 18 11.11 -3.87 13.44
N ARG A 19 11.57 -2.94 14.29
CA ARG A 19 10.83 -2.47 15.48
C ARG A 19 9.59 -1.64 15.09
N THR A 20 8.82 -2.07 14.09
CA THR A 20 7.73 -1.33 13.45
C THR A 20 6.34 -1.90 13.76
N GLN A 21 6.24 -3.05 14.43
CA GLN A 21 4.95 -3.73 14.61
C GLN A 21 4.43 -3.70 16.07
N ARG A 22 3.10 -3.69 16.20
CA ARG A 22 2.37 -3.97 17.44
C ARG A 22 2.57 -5.43 17.81
N GLU A 23 2.93 -5.73 19.06
CA GLU A 23 2.96 -7.12 19.52
C GLU A 23 1.53 -7.69 19.55
N LEU A 24 1.34 -8.90 19.00
CA LEU A 24 0.08 -9.64 19.17
C LEU A 24 0.03 -10.17 20.61
N LEU A 25 -0.83 -9.58 21.44
CA LEU A 25 -0.95 -9.92 22.86
C LEU A 25 -1.85 -11.13 23.09
N TRP A 26 -2.92 -11.25 22.31
CA TRP A 26 -3.84 -12.38 22.41
C TRP A 26 -4.58 -12.62 21.10
N SER A 27 -5.08 -13.84 20.90
CA SER A 27 -5.97 -14.15 19.79
C SER A 27 -7.05 -15.13 20.24
N ILE A 28 -8.27 -14.92 19.74
CA ILE A 28 -9.41 -15.81 19.94
C ILE A 28 -9.89 -16.23 18.55
N SER A 29 -10.01 -17.52 18.33
CA SER A 29 -10.51 -18.07 17.07
C SER A 29 -11.60 -19.09 17.41
N ASP A 30 -12.79 -18.90 16.86
CA ASP A 30 -13.89 -19.88 16.90
C ASP A 30 -14.49 -20.09 15.50
N ALA A 31 -15.63 -20.79 15.40
CA ALA A 31 -16.26 -21.12 14.12
C ALA A 31 -16.81 -19.91 13.36
N GLN A 32 -17.03 -18.77 14.02
CA GLN A 32 -17.66 -17.58 13.45
C GLN A 32 -16.74 -16.36 13.47
N TRP A 33 -15.77 -16.33 14.37
CA TRP A 33 -14.97 -15.16 14.65
C TRP A 33 -13.48 -15.47 14.74
N ASN A 34 -12.69 -14.51 14.26
CA ASN A 34 -11.28 -14.38 14.58
C ASN A 34 -11.06 -12.99 15.17
N LEU A 35 -10.71 -12.93 16.46
CA LEU A 35 -10.35 -11.71 17.15
C LEU A 35 -8.85 -11.73 17.44
N LEU A 36 -8.19 -10.63 17.10
CA LEU A 36 -6.77 -10.43 17.35
C LEU A 36 -6.63 -9.18 18.22
N GLY A 37 -5.95 -9.34 19.35
CA GLY A 37 -5.65 -8.26 20.29
C GLY A 37 -4.19 -7.91 20.26
N TYR A 38 -3.89 -6.65 19.98
CA TYR A 38 -2.54 -6.15 19.83
C TYR A 38 -2.19 -5.13 20.91
N GLU A 39 -0.89 -4.91 21.09
CA GLU A 39 -0.37 -3.76 21.83
C GLU A 39 -0.98 -2.47 21.28
N HIS A 40 -1.41 -1.59 22.18
CA HIS A 40 -1.83 -0.25 21.80
C HIS A 40 -0.60 0.62 21.56
N LEU A 41 -0.46 1.14 20.33
CA LEU A 41 0.54 2.17 20.04
C LEU A 41 -0.10 3.53 20.16
N GLU A 42 0.51 4.40 20.95
CA GLU A 42 0.23 5.82 20.94
C GLU A 42 0.84 6.46 19.69
N GLY A 43 0.12 7.42 19.12
CA GLY A 43 0.55 8.17 17.95
C GLY A 43 -0.64 8.82 17.27
N ARG A 44 -0.40 9.89 16.53
CA ARG A 44 -1.39 10.52 15.65
C ARG A 44 -1.23 10.01 14.22
N SER A 45 -2.30 10.07 13.42
CA SER A 45 -2.22 9.81 11.98
C SER A 45 -1.24 10.77 11.29
N ALA A 46 -0.65 10.32 10.20
CA ALA A 46 0.24 11.14 9.39
C ALA A 46 -0.54 12.22 8.62
N ASP A 47 0.10 13.38 8.40
CA ASP A 47 -0.37 14.41 7.49
C ASP A 47 0.47 14.41 6.22
N TYR A 48 -0.16 14.16 5.07
CA TYR A 48 0.50 14.09 3.77
C TYR A 48 0.45 15.39 2.97
N THR A 49 -0.13 16.47 3.50
CA THR A 49 -0.23 17.75 2.78
C THR A 49 1.16 18.30 2.39
N PRO A 50 1.24 19.12 1.33
CA PRO A 50 2.49 19.76 0.94
C PRO A 50 3.16 20.50 2.10
N HIS A 51 4.48 20.35 2.23
CA HIS A 51 5.31 20.91 3.30
C HIS A 51 5.03 20.38 4.72
N SER A 52 4.19 19.35 4.88
CA SER A 52 4.00 18.69 6.17
C SER A 52 5.35 18.21 6.75
N PRO A 53 5.61 18.44 8.05
CA PRO A 53 6.81 17.95 8.72
C PRO A 53 6.81 16.42 8.88
N ASP A 54 5.73 15.74 8.52
CA ASP A 54 5.56 14.30 8.66
C ASP A 54 6.16 13.52 7.50
N LEU A 55 6.24 14.13 6.31
CA LEU A 55 6.72 13.48 5.08
C LEU A 55 8.11 12.84 5.24
N PRO A 56 9.10 13.46 5.93
CA PRO A 56 10.37 12.80 6.23
C PRO A 56 10.23 11.53 7.07
N LEU A 57 9.33 11.49 8.06
CA LEU A 57 9.12 10.31 8.91
C LEU A 57 8.47 9.16 8.12
N VAL A 58 7.51 9.49 7.25
CA VAL A 58 6.86 8.52 6.36
C VAL A 58 7.86 7.96 5.34
N THR A 59 8.73 8.82 4.80
CA THR A 59 9.84 8.42 3.92
C THR A 59 10.79 7.44 4.61
N GLU A 60 11.10 7.64 5.89
CA GLU A 60 11.94 6.72 6.67
C GLU A 60 11.25 5.36 6.89
N ALA A 61 9.94 5.35 7.18
CA ALA A 61 9.16 4.12 7.30
C ALA A 61 9.11 3.34 5.97
N LEU A 62 8.83 4.02 4.85
CA LEU A 62 8.87 3.43 3.51
C LEU A 62 10.26 2.90 3.15
N THR A 63 11.32 3.65 3.47
CA THR A 63 12.71 3.22 3.26
C THR A 63 13.00 1.93 4.02
N THR A 64 12.61 1.88 5.31
CA THR A 64 12.77 0.68 6.13
C THR A 64 12.00 -0.50 5.55
N LEU A 65 10.73 -0.29 5.19
CA LEU A 65 9.87 -1.36 4.68
C LEU A 65 10.34 -1.87 3.31
N SER A 66 10.83 -1.00 2.43
CA SER A 66 11.36 -1.38 1.12
C SER A 66 12.54 -2.38 1.19
N GLY A 67 13.22 -2.45 2.34
CA GLY A 67 14.28 -3.43 2.60
C GLY A 67 13.80 -4.77 3.18
N VAL A 68 12.51 -4.91 3.52
CA VAL A 68 11.97 -6.11 4.15
C VAL A 68 11.49 -7.09 3.08
N LYS A 69 12.07 -8.30 3.10
CA LYS A 69 11.63 -9.39 2.22
C LYS A 69 10.40 -10.09 2.78
N ALA A 70 9.53 -10.53 1.87
CA ALA A 70 8.44 -11.43 2.18
C ALA A 70 8.99 -12.72 2.84
N PRO A 71 8.50 -13.10 4.03
CA PRO A 71 9.02 -14.27 4.74
C PRO A 71 8.94 -15.55 3.90
N ALA A 72 9.96 -16.39 4.01
CA ALA A 72 9.94 -17.70 3.37
C ALA A 72 8.91 -18.62 4.07
N GLY A 73 8.23 -19.45 3.29
CA GLY A 73 7.26 -20.43 3.81
C GLY A 73 5.91 -19.86 4.25
N ILE A 74 5.69 -18.55 4.07
CA ILE A 74 4.39 -17.90 4.26
C ILE A 74 3.75 -17.69 2.90
N GLU A 75 2.54 -18.21 2.73
CA GLU A 75 1.74 -17.95 1.52
C GLU A 75 1.20 -16.52 1.58
N LEU A 76 1.66 -15.69 0.63
CA LEU A 76 1.19 -14.31 0.42
C LEU A 76 0.68 -14.21 -1.00
N LYS A 77 -0.41 -13.44 -1.19
CA LYS A 77 -0.89 -13.12 -2.53
C LYS A 77 0.14 -12.24 -3.23
N GLU A 78 0.40 -12.52 -4.50
CA GLU A 78 1.26 -11.68 -5.34
C GLU A 78 0.51 -10.43 -5.78
N ILE A 79 1.19 -9.29 -5.86
CA ILE A 79 0.57 -8.02 -6.28
C ILE A 79 -0.05 -8.13 -7.69
N GLY A 80 0.60 -8.85 -8.61
CA GLY A 80 0.07 -9.09 -9.94
C GLY A 80 -1.28 -9.82 -9.93
N GLN A 81 -1.52 -10.72 -8.97
CA GLN A 81 -2.80 -11.40 -8.79
C GLN A 81 -3.87 -10.50 -8.14
N ARG A 82 -3.48 -9.43 -7.46
CA ARG A 82 -4.41 -8.45 -6.89
C ARG A 82 -4.88 -7.46 -7.94
N LEU A 83 -4.00 -7.12 -8.88
CA LEU A 83 -4.26 -6.13 -9.93
C LEU A 83 -4.68 -6.75 -11.26
N ASP A 84 -4.83 -8.08 -11.35
CA ASP A 84 -4.99 -8.81 -12.62
C ASP A 84 -6.07 -8.24 -13.55
N THR A 85 -7.20 -7.84 -12.98
CA THR A 85 -8.40 -7.34 -13.65
C THR A 85 -8.18 -5.94 -14.21
N TYR A 86 -7.18 -5.23 -13.68
CA TYR A 86 -6.86 -3.85 -14.02
C TYR A 86 -5.62 -3.71 -14.91
N LEU A 87 -4.85 -4.78 -15.10
CA LEU A 87 -3.70 -4.81 -16.02
C LEU A 87 -4.16 -4.85 -17.49
N ASN A 88 -3.30 -4.39 -18.41
CA ASN A 88 -3.64 -4.44 -19.84
C ASN A 88 -3.51 -5.85 -20.40
N THR A 89 -2.46 -6.56 -19.98
CA THR A 89 -2.21 -7.94 -20.36
C THR A 89 -1.72 -8.74 -19.14
N PRO A 90 -1.89 -10.08 -19.14
CA PRO A 90 -1.35 -10.92 -18.07
C PRO A 90 0.17 -10.80 -17.90
N GLU A 91 0.92 -10.51 -18.96
CA GLU A 91 2.38 -10.37 -18.93
C GLU A 91 2.84 -9.12 -18.17
N ASP A 92 2.03 -8.06 -18.16
CA ASP A 92 2.30 -6.83 -17.38
C ASP A 92 2.46 -7.15 -15.88
N ALA A 93 1.83 -8.22 -15.38
CA ALA A 93 1.97 -8.65 -13.98
C ALA A 93 3.43 -9.00 -13.62
N GLY A 94 4.22 -9.47 -14.58
CA GLY A 94 5.63 -9.78 -14.40
C GLY A 94 6.49 -8.55 -14.06
N LEU A 95 6.05 -7.34 -14.45
CA LEU A 95 6.74 -6.08 -14.14
C LEU A 95 6.58 -5.67 -12.67
N LEU A 96 5.56 -6.22 -11.98
CA LEU A 96 5.25 -5.91 -10.59
C LEU A 96 5.82 -6.96 -9.62
N HIS A 97 6.39 -8.04 -10.14
CA HIS A 97 6.93 -9.14 -9.35
C HIS A 97 8.17 -8.70 -8.55
N GLY A 98 8.27 -9.21 -7.32
CA GLY A 98 9.44 -9.03 -6.48
C GLY A 98 9.32 -9.84 -5.19
N ASP A 99 10.36 -9.80 -4.36
CA ASP A 99 10.44 -10.56 -3.11
C ASP A 99 10.22 -9.70 -1.86
N ALA A 100 9.78 -8.44 -2.02
CA ALA A 100 9.49 -7.55 -0.90
C ALA A 100 8.15 -7.89 -0.25
N LEU A 101 8.07 -7.63 1.06
CA LEU A 101 6.80 -7.59 1.77
C LEU A 101 6.19 -6.19 1.60
N LEU A 102 4.98 -6.14 1.06
CA LEU A 102 4.24 -4.90 0.82
C LEU A 102 3.11 -4.74 1.83
N HIS A 103 2.91 -3.51 2.28
CA HIS A 103 1.76 -3.10 3.09
C HIS A 103 0.50 -2.91 2.24
N THR A 104 0.66 -2.29 1.07
CA THR A 104 -0.38 -1.94 0.07
C THR A 104 -1.43 -0.91 0.48
N ASP A 105 -1.60 -0.64 1.77
CA ASP A 105 -2.54 0.37 2.25
C ASP A 105 -1.84 1.52 2.99
N TRP A 106 -1.58 2.62 2.28
CA TRP A 106 -0.91 3.80 2.83
C TRP A 106 -1.88 4.90 3.27
N HIS A 107 -3.13 4.55 3.59
CA HIS A 107 -4.06 5.49 4.21
C HIS A 107 -3.40 6.21 5.40
N PRO A 108 -3.53 7.55 5.55
CA PRO A 108 -2.84 8.30 6.61
C PRO A 108 -3.08 7.77 8.03
N ASP A 109 -4.27 7.23 8.30
CA ASP A 109 -4.62 6.61 9.59
C ASP A 109 -3.89 5.30 9.89
N ASN A 110 -3.35 4.63 8.88
CA ASN A 110 -2.51 3.44 9.05
C ASN A 110 -1.04 3.78 9.32
N VAL A 111 -0.68 5.07 9.34
CA VAL A 111 0.67 5.55 9.65
C VAL A 111 0.65 6.38 10.92
N LEU A 112 1.07 5.77 12.03
CA LEU A 112 1.08 6.39 13.35
C LEU A 112 2.41 7.06 13.62
N LEU A 113 2.36 8.36 13.89
CA LEU A 113 3.51 9.17 14.26
C LEU A 113 3.60 9.31 15.79
N GLY A 114 4.66 8.75 16.35
CA GLY A 114 5.10 9.00 17.72
C GLY A 114 6.30 9.96 17.76
N ASP A 115 6.87 10.18 18.94
CA ASP A 115 7.91 11.18 19.26
C ASP A 115 8.86 11.53 18.11
N ARG A 116 9.41 10.54 17.40
CA ARG A 116 10.26 10.73 16.21
C ARG A 116 10.21 9.60 15.19
N THR A 117 9.17 8.76 15.20
CA THR A 117 9.11 7.58 14.34
C THR A 117 7.71 7.38 13.78
N ALA A 118 7.64 7.06 12.48
CA ALA A 118 6.42 6.55 11.87
C ALA A 118 6.34 5.01 12.04
N ARG A 119 5.15 4.52 12.40
CA ARG A 119 4.84 3.08 12.51
C ARG A 119 3.67 2.77 11.60
N VAL A 120 3.80 1.71 10.80
CA VAL A 120 2.75 1.26 9.89
C VAL A 120 1.95 0.16 10.56
N VAL A 121 0.64 0.38 10.68
CA VAL A 121 -0.32 -0.54 11.29
C VAL A 121 -1.31 -1.04 10.24
N ASP A 122 -2.15 -2.00 10.63
CA ASP A 122 -3.15 -2.63 9.76
C ASP A 122 -2.56 -3.47 8.59
N TRP A 123 -1.84 -4.52 8.99
CA TRP A 123 -1.30 -5.53 8.07
C TRP A 123 -2.36 -6.55 7.63
N ALA A 124 -3.59 -6.12 7.33
CA ALA A 124 -4.66 -7.02 6.91
C ALA A 124 -4.46 -7.56 5.48
N TRP A 125 -3.74 -6.83 4.63
CA TRP A 125 -3.53 -7.15 3.21
C TRP A 125 -2.05 -7.31 2.82
N PRO A 126 -1.24 -8.07 3.60
CA PRO A 126 0.17 -8.25 3.27
C PRO A 126 0.29 -8.91 1.90
N THR A 127 1.19 -8.37 1.09
CA THR A 127 1.30 -8.74 -0.32
C THR A 127 2.77 -8.93 -0.68
N ARG A 128 3.05 -9.83 -1.61
CA ARG A 128 4.40 -10.01 -2.17
C ARG A 128 4.50 -9.25 -3.50
N GLY A 129 5.62 -8.57 -3.72
CA GLY A 129 5.85 -7.83 -4.97
C GLY A 129 7.14 -7.03 -4.97
N ALA A 130 7.30 -6.16 -5.97
CA ALA A 130 8.47 -5.30 -6.10
C ALA A 130 8.52 -4.20 -5.02
N ALA A 131 9.72 -3.94 -4.48
CA ALA A 131 9.93 -3.06 -3.33
C ALA A 131 9.49 -1.59 -3.53
N TRP A 132 9.34 -1.14 -4.79
CA TRP A 132 8.88 0.21 -5.11
C TRP A 132 7.36 0.39 -5.01
N ILE A 133 6.58 -0.68 -4.89
CA ILE A 133 5.12 -0.63 -5.02
C ILE A 133 4.44 0.11 -3.87
N ASP A 134 4.90 -0.06 -2.64
CA ASP A 134 4.38 0.71 -1.50
C ASP A 134 4.64 2.21 -1.66
N THR A 135 5.81 2.57 -2.22
CA THR A 135 6.10 3.96 -2.57
C THR A 135 5.17 4.47 -3.67
N ALA A 136 4.84 3.66 -4.67
CA ALA A 136 3.89 4.02 -5.72
C ALA A 136 2.46 4.20 -5.20
N TYR A 137 2.01 3.36 -4.26
CA TYR A 137 0.75 3.58 -3.54
C TYR A 137 0.77 4.93 -2.81
N TRP A 138 1.87 5.25 -2.13
CA TRP A 138 2.00 6.52 -1.42
C TRP A 138 2.00 7.74 -2.33
N VAL A 139 2.55 7.67 -3.55
CA VAL A 139 2.46 8.76 -4.54
C VAL A 139 1.01 9.18 -4.79
N ILE A 140 0.09 8.21 -4.95
CA ILE A 140 -1.34 8.51 -5.15
C ILE A 140 -1.92 9.25 -3.93
N TRP A 141 -1.55 8.82 -2.72
CA TRP A 141 -1.96 9.49 -1.48
C TRP A 141 -1.41 10.91 -1.35
N LEU A 142 -0.17 11.17 -1.78
CA LEU A 142 0.39 12.51 -1.84
C LEU A 142 -0.38 13.39 -2.82
N VAL A 143 -0.68 12.89 -4.01
CA VAL A 143 -1.46 13.65 -5.00
C VAL A 143 -2.85 13.98 -4.46
N ALA A 144 -3.53 13.04 -3.80
CA ALA A 144 -4.82 13.29 -3.16
C ALA A 144 -4.74 14.28 -1.99
N ALA A 145 -3.61 14.33 -1.28
CA ALA A 145 -3.34 15.33 -0.24
C ALA A 145 -2.96 16.71 -0.79
N GLY A 146 -2.90 16.88 -2.12
CA GLY A 146 -2.71 18.16 -2.79
C GLY A 146 -1.33 18.40 -3.42
N HIS A 147 -0.50 17.36 -3.56
CA HIS A 147 0.75 17.46 -4.33
C HIS A 147 0.47 17.37 -5.83
N GLU A 148 1.28 18.04 -6.64
CA GLU A 148 1.35 17.73 -8.07
C GLU A 148 2.06 16.37 -8.28
N PRO A 149 1.74 15.60 -9.35
CA PRO A 149 2.38 14.32 -9.63
C PRO A 149 3.91 14.35 -9.57
N ASP A 150 4.53 15.35 -10.20
CA ASP A 150 5.99 15.54 -10.22
C ASP A 150 6.55 15.73 -8.79
N ASP A 151 5.88 16.55 -7.97
CA ASP A 151 6.29 16.80 -6.58
C ASP A 151 6.17 15.54 -5.72
N ALA A 152 5.12 14.73 -5.94
CA ALA A 152 4.95 13.45 -5.28
C ALA A 152 6.05 12.45 -5.67
N GLU A 153 6.44 12.42 -6.96
CA GLU A 153 7.56 11.57 -7.41
C GLU A 153 8.93 12.04 -6.88
N LEU A 154 9.12 13.34 -6.63
CA LEU A 154 10.33 13.83 -5.94
C LEU A 154 10.43 13.31 -4.50
N TRP A 155 9.31 13.05 -3.82
CA TRP A 155 9.31 12.36 -2.53
C TRP A 155 9.61 10.86 -2.70
N ALA A 156 8.98 10.22 -3.69
CA ALA A 156 9.22 8.81 -4.00
C ALA A 156 10.70 8.53 -4.31
N ALA A 157 11.35 9.41 -5.05
CA ALA A 157 12.77 9.30 -5.42
C ALA A 157 13.74 9.29 -4.23
N LYS A 158 13.32 9.70 -3.04
CA LYS A 158 14.12 9.61 -1.81
C LYS A 158 14.18 8.20 -1.24
N ILE A 159 13.29 7.30 -1.67
CA ILE A 159 13.16 5.94 -1.15
C ILE A 159 13.98 4.99 -2.05
N PRO A 160 14.96 4.24 -1.51
CA PRO A 160 15.85 3.41 -2.31
C PRO A 160 15.11 2.41 -3.22
N GLY A 161 14.01 1.84 -2.74
CA GLY A 161 13.17 0.92 -3.51
C GLY A 161 12.69 1.53 -4.84
N TRP A 162 12.37 2.82 -4.88
CA TRP A 162 11.88 3.51 -6.08
C TRP A 162 12.84 3.40 -7.27
N SER A 163 14.14 3.50 -7.03
CA SER A 163 15.17 3.43 -8.07
C SER A 163 15.28 2.08 -8.79
N THR A 164 14.63 1.03 -8.27
CA THR A 164 14.63 -0.31 -8.85
C THR A 164 13.55 -0.51 -9.93
N THR A 165 12.61 0.44 -10.06
CA THR A 165 11.52 0.36 -11.03
C THR A 165 11.96 0.82 -12.42
N THR A 166 11.14 0.53 -13.43
CA THR A 166 11.29 1.07 -14.79
C THR A 166 10.13 2.01 -15.10
N PRO A 167 10.29 2.98 -16.03
CA PRO A 167 9.18 3.84 -16.45
C PRO A 167 7.94 3.05 -16.90
N ARG A 168 8.16 1.94 -17.62
CA ARG A 168 7.08 1.05 -18.07
C ARG A 168 6.35 0.38 -16.92
N ALA A 169 7.07 -0.07 -15.88
CA ALA A 169 6.44 -0.69 -14.71
C ALA A 169 5.58 0.32 -13.92
N LEU A 170 6.06 1.57 -13.79
CA LEU A 170 5.28 2.66 -13.19
C LEU A 170 4.02 3.00 -14.01
N GLU A 171 4.13 3.10 -15.34
CA GLU A 171 2.99 3.36 -16.22
C GLU A 171 1.90 2.27 -16.09
N VAL A 172 2.31 1.00 -16.09
CA VAL A 172 1.43 -0.16 -15.90
C VAL A 172 0.72 -0.09 -14.55
N PHE A 173 1.47 0.15 -13.47
CA PHE A 173 0.90 0.25 -12.13
C PHE A 173 -0.03 1.45 -11.99
N ALA A 174 0.36 2.64 -12.46
CA ALA A 174 -0.46 3.85 -12.39
C ALA A 174 -1.77 3.69 -13.17
N THR A 175 -1.73 3.04 -14.33
CA THR A 175 -2.92 2.73 -15.14
C THR A 175 -3.84 1.74 -14.43
N ALA A 176 -3.28 0.66 -13.85
CA ALA A 176 -4.06 -0.30 -13.07
C ALA A 176 -4.74 0.37 -11.87
N GLN A 177 -4.01 1.22 -11.14
CA GLN A 177 -4.54 1.97 -10.01
C GLN A 177 -5.62 2.97 -10.41
N ALA A 178 -5.48 3.67 -11.54
CA ALA A 178 -6.51 4.57 -12.04
C ALA A 178 -7.82 3.84 -12.38
N ARG A 179 -7.74 2.62 -12.94
CA ARG A 179 -8.91 1.78 -13.23
C ARG A 179 -9.56 1.26 -11.94
N LEU A 180 -8.75 0.74 -11.03
CA LEU A 180 -9.20 0.22 -9.74
C LEU A 180 -9.94 1.29 -8.93
N TRP A 181 -9.35 2.48 -8.79
CA TRP A 181 -9.99 3.55 -8.01
C TRP A 181 -11.21 4.15 -8.70
N ALA A 182 -11.27 4.13 -10.04
CA ALA A 182 -12.49 4.52 -10.74
C ALA A 182 -13.66 3.58 -10.41
N GLU A 183 -13.44 2.26 -10.44
CA GLU A 183 -14.46 1.28 -10.06
C GLU A 183 -14.91 1.46 -8.60
N ILE A 184 -13.95 1.58 -7.66
CA ILE A 184 -14.26 1.79 -6.24
C ILE A 184 -15.09 3.07 -6.02
N ALA A 185 -14.72 4.17 -6.69
CA ALA A 185 -15.44 5.43 -6.57
C ALA A 185 -16.86 5.37 -7.17
N ASP A 186 -17.05 4.60 -8.26
CA ASP A 186 -18.35 4.37 -8.88
C ASP A 186 -19.27 3.53 -7.97
N GLU A 187 -18.72 2.57 -7.22
CA GLU A 187 -19.47 1.75 -6.26
C GLU A 187 -19.83 2.49 -4.96
N ALA A 188 -19.08 3.54 -4.61
CA ALA A 188 -19.27 4.34 -3.39
C ALA A 188 -19.39 5.85 -3.68
N PRO A 189 -20.43 6.28 -4.42
CA PRO A 189 -20.55 7.65 -4.93
C PRO A 189 -20.78 8.71 -3.85
N ASP A 190 -21.03 8.32 -2.60
CA ASP A 190 -21.18 9.25 -1.46
C ASP A 190 -19.86 9.45 -0.69
N ALA A 191 -18.85 8.60 -0.89
CA ALA A 191 -17.55 8.69 -0.24
C ALA A 191 -16.63 9.68 -0.98
N THR A 192 -16.59 10.93 -0.50
CA THR A 192 -15.78 12.01 -1.12
C THR A 192 -14.31 11.62 -1.24
N TRP A 193 -13.72 11.05 -0.18
CA TRP A 193 -12.31 10.67 -0.16
C TRP A 193 -11.95 9.61 -1.21
N MET A 194 -12.87 8.70 -1.55
CA MET A 194 -12.64 7.70 -2.60
C MET A 194 -12.63 8.35 -3.99
N ARG A 195 -13.48 9.36 -4.21
CA ARG A 195 -13.44 10.16 -5.45
C ARG A 195 -12.15 10.97 -5.56
N ASP A 196 -11.69 11.54 -4.46
CA ASP A 196 -10.44 12.29 -4.41
C ASP A 196 -9.25 11.39 -4.75
N LEU A 197 -9.22 10.15 -4.23
CA LEU A 197 -8.23 9.15 -4.63
C LEU A 197 -8.33 8.71 -6.09
N ALA A 198 -9.54 8.54 -6.61
CA ALA A 198 -9.74 8.21 -8.02
C ALA A 198 -9.23 9.32 -8.94
N ASP A 199 -9.47 10.59 -8.59
CA ASP A 199 -8.90 11.73 -9.32
C ASP A 199 -7.37 11.75 -9.23
N ALA A 200 -6.82 11.54 -8.04
CA ALA A 200 -5.37 11.49 -7.83
C ALA A 200 -4.69 10.37 -8.64
N ALA A 201 -5.25 9.15 -8.61
CA ALA A 201 -4.74 8.02 -9.39
C ALA A 201 -4.81 8.30 -10.89
N ARG A 202 -5.91 8.90 -11.36
CA ARG A 202 -6.07 9.33 -12.76
C ARG A 202 -5.05 10.40 -13.15
N ARG A 203 -4.83 11.42 -12.31
CA ARG A 203 -3.85 12.49 -12.55
C ARG A 203 -2.43 11.94 -12.64
N TRP A 204 -2.03 11.08 -11.71
CA TRP A 204 -0.71 10.46 -11.73
C TRP A 204 -0.54 9.55 -12.96
N SER A 205 -1.54 8.73 -13.30
CA SER A 205 -1.54 7.92 -14.52
C SER A 205 -1.38 8.76 -15.79
N ALA A 206 -2.09 9.89 -15.89
CA ALA A 206 -1.97 10.80 -17.04
C ALA A 206 -0.56 11.40 -17.14
N HIS A 207 0.03 11.82 -16.02
CA HIS A 207 1.40 12.31 -15.96
C HIS A 207 2.40 11.24 -16.48
N ARG A 208 2.29 9.99 -16.02
CA ARG A 208 3.17 8.88 -16.45
C ARG A 208 3.07 8.54 -17.95
N GLN A 209 1.98 8.89 -18.62
CA GLN A 209 1.79 8.66 -20.06
C GLN A 209 2.36 9.78 -20.94
N THR A 210 2.70 10.93 -20.35
CA THR A 210 3.24 12.10 -21.07
C THR A 210 4.76 12.23 -20.99
N GLU A 211 5.42 11.44 -20.14
CA GLU A 211 6.88 11.31 -20.05
C GLU A 211 7.45 10.28 -21.03
#